data_AF-A0A016W7T9-F1
#
_entry.id   AF-A0A016W7T9-F1
#
_cell.length_a   1.000
_cell.length_b   1.000
_cell.length_c   1.000
_cell.angle_alpha   90.00
_cell.angle_beta   90.00
_cell.angle_gamma   90.00
#
_symmetry.space_group_name_H-M   'P 1'
#
loop_
_entity.id
_entity.type
_entity.pdbx_description
1 polymer ?
#
loop_
_entity_poly.entity_id
_entity_poly.type
_entity_poly.pdbx_seq_one_letter_code
_entity_poly.pdbx_strand_id
1 'polypeptide(L)'
;MKRQRNGMKFVELAVSAASVALVAASRPVWVEREVVLIVCSVAVVGSFAFLIGYVFALDELVSSTPWFIVETTYCTIIAVALFSCALILLLLTSSYWADLNSLWHTIAAFAAGSVFICSLLHVIDASLLIINWKRYSWNPNGEERVLSERNIPL
;
A
#
# COMPACT_ATOMS: atom_id res chain seq x y z
N MET A 1 12.95 11.77 5.87
CA MET A 1 11.67 11.14 5.44
C MET A 1 11.86 9.92 4.54
N LYS A 2 12.93 9.81 3.73
CA LYS A 2 13.24 8.60 2.92
C LYS A 2 13.19 7.30 3.75
N ARG A 3 13.80 7.31 4.95
CA ARG A 3 13.74 6.18 5.91
C ARG A 3 12.33 5.82 6.39
N GLN A 4 11.43 6.79 6.54
CA GLN A 4 10.04 6.55 6.93
C GLN A 4 9.22 5.95 5.78
N ARG A 5 9.44 6.41 4.54
CA ARG A 5 8.80 5.85 3.34
C ARG A 5 9.24 4.42 3.06
N ASN A 6 10.54 4.15 3.13
CA ASN A 6 11.07 2.79 2.99
C ASN A 6 10.51 1.87 4.08
N GLY A 7 10.39 2.39 5.32
CA GLY A 7 9.75 1.68 6.41
C GLY A 7 8.29 1.34 6.12
N MET A 8 7.50 2.31 5.65
CA MET A 8 6.09 2.08 5.31
C MET A 8 5.94 1.03 4.19
N LYS A 9 6.68 1.17 3.09
CA LYS A 9 6.63 0.20 1.98
C LYS A 9 7.08 -1.21 2.39
N PHE A 10 8.06 -1.30 3.29
CA PHE A 10 8.46 -2.58 3.86
C PHE A 10 7.34 -3.22 4.71
N VAL A 11 6.66 -2.42 5.54
CA VAL A 11 5.52 -2.91 6.34
C VAL A 11 4.36 -3.33 5.45
N GLU A 12 3.99 -2.53 4.44
CA GLU A 12 2.99 -2.90 3.43
C GLU A 12 3.35 -4.22 2.75
N LEU A 13 4.61 -4.38 2.32
CA LEU A 13 5.10 -5.60 1.68
C LEU A 13 4.97 -6.81 2.62
N ALA A 14 5.42 -6.69 3.87
CA ALA A 14 5.38 -7.77 4.85
C ALA A 14 3.94 -8.20 5.18
N VAL A 15 3.05 -7.24 5.38
CA VAL A 15 1.62 -7.50 5.68
C VAL A 15 0.89 -8.05 4.45
N SER A 16 1.23 -7.58 3.25
CA SER A 16 0.69 -8.14 1.99
C SER A 16 1.13 -9.58 1.80
N ALA A 17 2.41 -9.90 2.03
CA ALA A 17 2.93 -11.26 1.93
C ALA A 17 2.31 -12.20 2.98
N ALA A 18 2.16 -11.73 4.23
CA ALA A 18 1.45 -12.47 5.26
C ALA A 18 -0.02 -12.73 4.88
N SER A 19 -0.68 -11.74 4.26
CA SER A 19 -2.05 -11.87 3.77
C SER A 19 -2.15 -12.91 2.65
N VAL A 20 -1.20 -12.94 1.71
CA VAL A 20 -1.13 -14.02 0.70
C VAL A 20 -1.04 -15.39 1.37
N ALA A 21 -0.15 -15.55 2.36
CA ALA A 21 0.01 -16.83 3.06
C ALA A 21 -1.26 -17.26 3.81
N LEU A 22 -1.94 -16.33 4.49
CA LEU A 22 -3.19 -16.60 5.20
C LEU A 22 -4.34 -16.94 4.25
N VAL A 23 -4.48 -16.22 3.15
CA VAL A 23 -5.50 -16.49 2.13
C VAL A 23 -5.21 -17.84 1.45
N ALA A 24 -3.95 -18.16 1.17
CA ALA A 24 -3.57 -19.46 0.60
C ALA A 24 -3.86 -20.63 1.55
N ALA A 25 -3.69 -20.42 2.86
CA ALA A 25 -4.01 -21.40 3.89
C ALA A 25 -5.53 -21.56 4.13
N SER A 26 -6.33 -20.56 3.74
CA SER A 26 -7.79 -20.59 3.88
C SER A 26 -8.42 -21.59 2.91
N ARG A 27 -9.50 -22.26 3.37
CA ARG A 27 -10.26 -23.18 2.53
C ARG A 27 -11.26 -22.39 1.68
N PRO A 28 -11.15 -22.46 0.35
CA PRO A 28 -12.07 -21.75 -0.53
C PRO A 28 -13.46 -22.37 -0.41
N VAL A 29 -14.49 -21.54 -0.53
CA VAL A 29 -15.87 -22.02 -0.71
C VAL A 29 -16.21 -21.99 -2.20
N TRP A 30 -15.77 -20.96 -2.92
CA TRP A 30 -15.92 -20.79 -4.37
C TRP A 30 -14.60 -20.36 -5.03
N VAL A 31 -14.68 -19.53 -6.06
CA VAL A 31 -13.54 -18.99 -6.82
C VAL A 31 -12.97 -17.71 -6.18
N GLU A 32 -13.56 -17.20 -5.08
CA GLU A 32 -13.17 -15.95 -4.43
C GLU A 32 -11.70 -15.95 -4.01
N ARG A 33 -11.20 -17.09 -3.54
CA ARG A 33 -9.81 -17.22 -3.08
C ARG A 33 -8.81 -16.88 -4.18
N GLU A 34 -9.04 -17.33 -5.40
CA GLU A 34 -8.11 -17.11 -6.51
C GLU A 34 -8.02 -15.61 -6.86
N VAL A 35 -9.17 -14.95 -6.90
CA VAL A 35 -9.25 -13.50 -7.14
C VAL A 35 -8.53 -12.74 -6.01
N VAL A 36 -8.77 -13.11 -4.76
CA VAL A 36 -8.15 -12.45 -3.61
C VAL A 36 -6.63 -12.67 -3.59
N LEU A 37 -6.17 -13.87 -3.93
CA LEU A 37 -4.74 -14.17 -4.06
C LEU A 37 -4.08 -13.33 -5.15
N ILE A 38 -4.73 -13.14 -6.29
CA ILE A 38 -4.22 -12.28 -7.37
C ILE A 38 -4.08 -10.84 -6.86
N VAL A 39 -5.12 -10.28 -6.23
CA VAL A 39 -5.10 -8.91 -5.71
C VAL A 39 -4.02 -8.74 -4.64
N CYS A 40 -3.90 -9.67 -3.70
CA CYS A 40 -2.86 -9.63 -2.68
C CYS A 40 -1.46 -9.75 -3.28
N SER A 41 -1.28 -10.58 -4.32
CA SER A 41 0.00 -10.71 -5.02
C SER A 41 0.39 -9.44 -5.76
N VAL A 42 -0.57 -8.75 -6.39
CA VAL A 42 -0.34 -7.43 -7.01
C VAL A 42 0.09 -6.41 -5.95
N ALA A 43 -0.52 -6.42 -4.77
CA ALA A 43 -0.12 -5.55 -3.66
C ALA A 43 1.34 -5.82 -3.21
N VAL A 44 1.74 -7.09 -3.10
CA VAL A 44 3.15 -7.48 -2.82
C VAL A 44 4.08 -6.93 -3.89
N VAL A 45 3.81 -7.21 -5.17
CA VAL A 45 4.68 -6.82 -6.28
C VAL A 45 4.78 -5.30 -6.40
N GLY A 46 3.67 -4.59 -6.25
CA GLY A 46 3.66 -3.12 -6.32
C GLY A 46 4.41 -2.48 -5.16
N SER A 47 4.18 -2.91 -3.91
CA SER A 47 4.93 -2.40 -2.75
C SER A 47 6.43 -2.70 -2.86
N PHE A 48 6.80 -3.85 -3.42
CA PHE A 48 8.19 -4.18 -3.73
C PHE A 48 8.79 -3.27 -4.81
N ALA A 49 8.06 -2.99 -5.89
CA ALA A 49 8.50 -2.11 -6.97
C ALA A 49 8.75 -0.67 -6.46
N PHE A 50 7.84 -0.12 -5.64
CA PHE A 50 8.05 1.19 -5.01
C PHE A 50 9.22 1.18 -4.02
N LEU A 51 9.38 0.11 -3.22
CA LEU A 51 10.50 -0.02 -2.30
C LEU A 51 11.85 0.00 -3.04
N ILE A 52 11.97 -0.76 -4.13
CA ILE A 52 13.12 -0.74 -5.03
C ILE A 52 13.34 0.66 -5.61
N GLY A 53 12.27 1.31 -6.07
CA GLY A 53 12.31 2.68 -6.58
C GLY A 53 12.95 3.65 -5.59
N TYR A 54 12.61 3.53 -4.30
CA TYR A 54 13.20 4.35 -3.25
C TYR A 54 14.64 3.99 -2.89
N VAL A 55 15.01 2.71 -2.96
CA VAL A 55 16.39 2.25 -2.72
C VAL A 55 17.33 2.78 -3.80
N PHE A 56 16.89 2.74 -5.06
CA PHE A 56 17.68 3.25 -6.20
C PHE A 56 17.50 4.75 -6.45
N ALA A 57 16.78 5.46 -5.59
CA ALA A 57 16.50 6.89 -5.73
C ALA A 57 15.88 7.27 -7.09
N LEU A 58 15.07 6.37 -7.68
CA LEU A 58 14.36 6.65 -8.93
C LEU A 58 13.35 7.80 -8.78
N ASP A 59 12.91 8.07 -7.56
CA ASP A 59 12.08 9.21 -7.18
C ASP A 59 12.79 10.57 -7.29
N GLU A 60 14.14 10.58 -7.28
CA GLU A 60 14.95 11.78 -7.49
C GLU A 60 15.31 11.98 -8.98
N LEU A 61 15.30 10.90 -9.77
CA LEU A 61 15.56 10.92 -11.21
C LEU A 61 14.32 11.31 -12.03
N VAL A 62 13.15 10.87 -11.60
CA VAL A 62 11.85 11.24 -12.19
C VAL A 62 11.33 12.48 -11.48
N SER A 63 10.81 13.45 -12.23
CA SER A 63 10.17 14.64 -11.65
C SER A 63 9.21 14.26 -10.52
N SER A 64 9.27 14.98 -9.40
CA SER A 64 8.60 14.60 -8.15
C SER A 64 7.06 14.55 -8.28
N THR A 65 6.48 15.36 -9.17
CA THR A 65 5.03 15.42 -9.39
C THR A 65 4.45 14.13 -10.03
N PRO A 66 4.97 13.62 -11.16
CA PRO A 66 4.46 12.37 -11.72
C PRO A 66 4.69 11.16 -10.81
N TRP A 67 5.80 11.11 -10.06
CA TRP A 67 6.03 10.03 -9.08
C TRP A 67 4.93 10.02 -8.00
N PHE A 68 4.60 11.19 -7.46
CA PHE A 68 3.53 11.36 -6.48
C PHE A 68 2.17 10.89 -7.02
N ILE A 69 1.84 11.25 -8.27
CA ILE A 69 0.56 10.85 -8.90
C ILE A 69 0.49 9.33 -9.04
N VAL A 70 1.55 8.70 -9.55
CA VAL A 70 1.60 7.25 -9.76
C VAL A 70 1.47 6.50 -8.44
N GLU A 71 2.22 6.91 -7.42
CA GLU A 71 2.19 6.26 -6.11
C GLU A 71 0.84 6.42 -5.40
N THR A 72 0.28 7.63 -5.39
CA THR A 72 -1.03 7.90 -4.77
C THR A 72 -2.15 7.13 -5.48
N THR A 73 -2.11 7.05 -6.80
CA THR A 73 -3.07 6.29 -7.60
C THR A 73 -2.95 4.79 -7.33
N TYR A 74 -1.74 4.27 -7.24
CA TYR A 74 -1.52 2.87 -6.86
C TYR A 74 -2.09 2.56 -5.47
N CYS A 75 -1.74 3.35 -4.46
CA CYS A 75 -2.17 3.12 -3.08
C CYS A 75 -3.71 3.17 -2.96
N THR A 76 -4.36 4.09 -3.65
CA THR A 76 -5.83 4.21 -3.63
C THR A 76 -6.53 3.03 -4.33
N ILE A 77 -6.09 2.63 -5.53
CA ILE A 77 -6.68 1.50 -6.26
C ILE A 77 -6.52 0.20 -5.46
N ILE A 78 -5.32 -0.06 -4.94
CA ILE A 78 -5.03 -1.28 -4.17
C ILE A 78 -5.78 -1.29 -2.85
N ALA A 79 -5.91 -0.15 -2.16
CA ALA A 79 -6.72 -0.06 -0.95
C ALA A 79 -8.17 -0.48 -1.19
N VAL A 80 -8.81 0.03 -2.25
CA VAL A 80 -10.21 -0.30 -2.59
C VAL A 80 -10.36 -1.76 -3.00
N ALA A 81 -9.42 -2.28 -3.80
CA ALA A 81 -9.43 -3.67 -4.23
C ALA A 81 -9.27 -4.64 -3.04
N LEU A 82 -8.32 -4.37 -2.15
CA LEU A 82 -8.08 -5.17 -0.94
C LEU A 82 -9.27 -5.08 0.02
N PHE A 83 -9.87 -3.90 0.21
CA PHE A 83 -11.06 -3.75 1.05
C PHE A 83 -12.22 -4.61 0.52
N SER A 84 -12.46 -4.58 -0.78
CA SER A 84 -13.49 -5.40 -1.44
C SER A 84 -13.20 -6.90 -1.27
N CYS A 85 -11.94 -7.31 -1.44
CA CYS A 85 -11.49 -8.69 -1.22
C CYS A 85 -11.70 -9.15 0.22
N ALA A 86 -11.39 -8.29 1.20
CA ALA A 86 -11.56 -8.58 2.61
C ALA A 86 -13.04 -8.77 2.97
N LEU A 87 -13.93 -7.94 2.42
CA LEU A 87 -15.38 -8.09 2.57
C LEU A 87 -15.87 -9.40 1.96
N ILE A 88 -15.40 -9.78 0.78
CA ILE A 88 -15.78 -11.04 0.13
C ILE A 88 -15.35 -12.24 0.98
N LEU A 89 -14.10 -12.27 1.47
CA LEU A 89 -13.63 -13.34 2.36
C LEU A 89 -14.43 -13.40 3.66
N LEU A 90 -14.78 -12.25 4.23
CA LEU A 90 -15.56 -12.21 5.47
C LEU A 90 -17.00 -12.69 5.26
N LEU A 91 -17.67 -12.20 4.22
CA LEU A 91 -19.10 -12.42 3.98
C LEU A 91 -19.40 -13.76 3.30
N LEU A 92 -18.48 -14.32 2.52
CA LEU A 92 -18.68 -15.60 1.84
C LEU A 92 -17.93 -16.73 2.56
N THR A 93 -16.61 -16.60 2.70
CA THR A 93 -15.78 -17.69 3.21
C THR A 93 -15.93 -17.84 4.72
N SER A 94 -15.75 -16.76 5.49
CA SER A 94 -15.80 -16.80 6.96
C SER A 94 -17.20 -17.16 7.46
N SER A 95 -18.24 -16.51 6.94
CA SER A 95 -19.64 -16.78 7.34
C SER A 95 -20.05 -18.24 7.06
N TYR A 96 -19.69 -18.79 5.90
CA TYR A 96 -20.00 -20.17 5.54
C TYR A 96 -19.35 -21.17 6.50
N TRP A 97 -18.08 -20.96 6.84
CA TRP A 97 -17.39 -21.86 7.76
C TRP A 97 -17.83 -21.70 9.21
N ALA A 98 -18.45 -20.56 9.59
CA ALA A 98 -18.90 -20.33 10.96
C ALA A 98 -19.91 -21.39 11.42
N ASP A 99 -20.78 -21.85 10.52
CA ASP A 99 -21.82 -22.85 10.82
C ASP A 99 -21.32 -24.29 10.70
N LEU A 100 -20.20 -24.52 10.02
CA LEU A 100 -19.72 -25.87 9.67
C LEU A 100 -18.48 -26.31 10.46
N ASN A 101 -17.53 -25.41 10.68
CA ASN A 101 -16.27 -25.73 11.33
C ASN A 101 -15.58 -24.48 11.89
N SER A 102 -15.48 -24.41 13.22
CA SER A 102 -14.88 -23.27 13.93
C SER A 102 -13.42 -23.02 13.56
N LEU A 103 -12.63 -24.06 13.27
CA LEU A 103 -11.23 -23.90 12.90
C LEU A 103 -11.08 -23.23 11.52
N TRP A 104 -11.85 -23.68 10.54
CA TRP A 104 -11.83 -23.08 9.19
C TRP A 104 -12.38 -21.66 9.19
N HIS A 105 -13.39 -21.40 10.02
CA HIS A 105 -13.90 -20.06 10.27
C HIS A 105 -12.81 -19.14 10.81
N THR A 106 -12.08 -19.57 11.84
CA THR A 106 -11.00 -18.76 12.42
C THR A 106 -9.91 -18.44 11.40
N ILE A 107 -9.48 -19.42 10.59
CA ILE A 107 -8.47 -19.20 9.54
C ILE A 107 -8.96 -18.18 8.50
N ALA A 108 -10.21 -18.32 8.03
CA ALA A 108 -10.81 -17.39 7.08
C ALA A 108 -10.97 -15.97 7.66
N ALA A 109 -11.37 -15.86 8.93
CA ALA A 109 -11.48 -14.58 9.63
C ALA A 109 -10.13 -13.88 9.78
N PHE A 110 -9.05 -14.62 10.11
CA PHE A 110 -7.71 -14.07 10.17
C PHE A 110 -7.21 -13.62 8.79
N ALA A 111 -7.49 -14.39 7.73
CA ALA A 111 -7.17 -14.00 6.36
C ALA A 111 -7.91 -12.72 5.94
N ALA A 112 -9.22 -12.63 6.21
CA ALA A 112 -9.99 -11.42 5.94
C ALA A 112 -9.45 -10.23 6.74
N GLY A 113 -9.17 -10.42 8.03
CA GLY A 113 -8.60 -9.40 8.91
C GLY A 113 -7.24 -8.89 8.45
N SER A 114 -6.34 -9.78 7.99
CA SER A 114 -5.03 -9.36 7.48
C SER A 114 -5.15 -8.54 6.20
N VAL A 115 -6.06 -8.93 5.28
CA VAL A 115 -6.34 -8.18 4.05
C VAL A 115 -6.95 -6.81 4.38
N PHE A 116 -7.80 -6.71 5.40
CA PHE A 116 -8.32 -5.44 5.92
C PHE A 116 -7.19 -4.52 6.42
N ILE A 117 -6.27 -5.06 7.23
CA ILE A 117 -5.11 -4.30 7.73
C ILE A 117 -4.24 -3.85 6.55
N CYS A 118 -4.04 -4.71 5.55
CA CYS A 118 -3.29 -4.38 4.35
C CYS A 118 -3.93 -3.22 3.57
N SER A 119 -5.26 -3.24 3.39
CA SER A 119 -6.00 -2.12 2.79
C SER A 119 -5.81 -0.83 3.60
N LEU A 120 -5.94 -0.90 4.92
CA LEU A 120 -5.79 0.26 5.80
C LEU A 120 -4.39 0.88 5.69
N LEU A 121 -3.34 0.08 5.61
CA LEU A 121 -1.98 0.58 5.43
C LEU A 121 -1.83 1.40 4.14
N HIS A 122 -2.39 0.93 3.03
CA HIS A 122 -2.36 1.66 1.76
C HIS A 122 -3.18 2.97 1.83
N VAL A 123 -4.29 3.01 2.59
CA VAL A 123 -5.05 4.25 2.84
C VAL A 123 -4.22 5.25 3.66
N ILE A 124 -3.55 4.76 4.72
CA ILE A 124 -2.69 5.59 5.55
C ILE A 124 -1.56 6.17 4.71
N ASP A 125 -0.92 5.36 3.89
CA ASP A 125 0.16 5.82 3.01
C ASP A 125 -0.35 6.87 2.02
N ALA A 126 -1.44 6.61 1.28
CA ALA A 126 -2.05 7.59 0.39
C ALA A 126 -2.39 8.91 1.11
N SER A 127 -2.89 8.84 2.33
CA SER A 127 -3.21 10.03 3.14
C SER A 127 -1.94 10.81 3.51
N LEU A 128 -0.87 10.11 3.89
CA LEU A 128 0.42 10.74 4.19
C LEU A 128 1.05 11.38 2.95
N LEU A 129 0.88 10.78 1.77
CA LEU A 129 1.28 11.38 0.50
C LEU A 129 0.55 12.70 0.27
N ILE A 130 -0.78 12.69 0.36
CA ILE A 130 -1.63 13.86 0.12
C ILE A 130 -1.36 14.99 1.13
N ILE A 131 -1.19 14.67 2.41
CA ILE A 131 -0.85 15.68 3.43
C ILE A 131 0.48 16.36 3.09
N ASN A 132 1.43 15.62 2.52
CA ASN A 132 2.73 16.13 2.14
C ASN A 132 2.80 16.61 0.68
N TRP A 133 1.68 16.80 -0.01
CA TRP A 133 1.66 17.08 -1.46
C TRP A 133 2.46 18.34 -1.84
N LYS A 134 2.47 19.38 -0.98
CA LYS A 134 3.19 20.65 -1.19
C LYS A 134 4.70 20.49 -1.34
N ARG A 135 5.25 19.32 -0.99
CA ARG A 135 6.67 18.99 -1.21
C ARG A 135 6.95 18.48 -2.62
N TYR A 136 5.93 18.01 -3.33
CA TYR A 136 6.02 17.52 -4.72
C TYR A 136 5.73 18.61 -5.74
N SER A 137 5.16 19.75 -5.33
CA SER A 137 5.10 20.95 -6.18
C SER A 137 6.49 21.57 -6.26
N TRP A 138 7.10 21.50 -7.44
CA TRP A 138 8.33 22.23 -7.77
C TRP A 138 8.22 23.70 -7.35
N ASN A 139 9.11 24.17 -6.46
CA ASN A 139 9.19 25.57 -6.05
C ASN A 139 10.46 26.21 -6.69
N PRO A 140 10.34 26.88 -7.85
CA PRO A 140 11.46 27.54 -8.50
C PRO A 140 12.11 28.66 -7.66
N ASN A 141 11.36 29.25 -6.73
CA ASN A 141 11.79 30.48 -6.04
C ASN A 141 12.59 30.22 -4.75
N GLY A 142 12.83 28.96 -4.38
CA GLY A 142 13.59 28.58 -3.19
C GLY A 142 15.09 28.81 -3.33
N GLU A 143 15.65 28.52 -4.51
CA GLU A 143 17.08 28.70 -4.79
C GLU A 143 17.44 30.17 -5.05
N GLU A 144 16.55 30.94 -5.70
CA GLU A 144 16.78 32.38 -5.96
C GLU A 144 16.81 33.22 -4.68
N ARG A 145 16.02 32.90 -3.65
CA ARG A 145 16.07 33.63 -2.37
C ARG A 145 17.40 33.42 -1.63
N VAL A 146 17.94 32.20 -1.67
CA VAL A 146 19.21 31.86 -0.99
C VAL A 146 20.41 32.50 -1.70
N LEU A 147 20.32 32.70 -3.02
CA LEU A 147 21.35 33.40 -3.80
C LEU A 147 21.23 34.94 -3.67
N SER A 148 20.02 35.47 -3.54
CA SER A 148 19.77 36.89 -3.30
C SER A 148 20.26 37.35 -1.92
N GLU A 149 20.01 36.56 -0.86
CA GLU A 149 20.49 36.89 0.50
C GLU A 149 22.02 36.77 0.67
N ARG A 150 22.70 36.01 -0.20
CA ARG A 150 24.17 35.91 -0.21
C ARG A 150 24.88 37.02 -0.97
N ASN A 151 24.17 37.79 -1.79
CA ASN A 151 24.70 38.87 -2.62
C ASN A 151 24.31 40.26 -2.09
N ILE A 152 24.40 40.48 -0.78
CA ILE A 152 24.31 41.82 -0.19
C ILE A 152 25.74 42.37 -0.08
N PRO A 153 26.18 43.30 -0.94
CA PRO A 153 27.43 44.02 -0.72
C PRO A 153 27.26 44.95 0.49
N LEU A 154 28.17 44.83 1.46
CA LEU A 154 28.38 45.78 2.56
C LEU A 154 28.93 47.10 2.04
#